data_AF-A0A8T0GQR6-F1
#
_entry.id   AF-A0A8T0GQR6-F1
#
_cell.length_a   1.000
_cell.length_b   1.000
_cell.length_c   1.000
_cell.angle_alpha   90.00
_cell.angle_beta   90.00
_cell.angle_gamma   90.00
#
_symmetry.space_group_name_H-M   'P 1'
#
loop_
_entity.id
_entity.type
_entity.pdbx_description
1 polymer ?
#
loop_
_entity_poly.entity_id
_entity_poly.type
_entity_poly.pdbx_seq_one_letter_code
_entity_poly.pdbx_strand_id
1 'polypeptide(L)'
;MYAEEVVPYSELQALVSAGHIFSPNEREAASLVGAGTPLELIGRLSKLGAEIVVLRRGPLGCIVHRSDTKETWDVPAFHTVFYEGRKENCDTTMTKLQKTGLEGMDVEAILDPTGCGNTFCGGFLAGWYKTRNLLTAALWGSISASIMLEYEGIPPPMVSQWTAAAQQRLNFLQPHARKIVFT
;
A
#
# COMPACT_ATOMS: atom_id res chain seq x y z
N MET A 1 18.27 9.82 29.36
CA MET A 1 19.50 9.40 28.67
C MET A 1 19.24 7.99 28.17
N TYR A 2 18.72 7.85 26.95
CA TYR A 2 18.55 6.56 26.28
C TYR A 2 19.10 6.74 24.87
N ALA A 3 20.01 5.84 24.51
CA ALA A 3 20.93 5.98 23.38
C ALA A 3 20.19 5.99 22.03
N GLU A 4 20.23 7.12 21.34
CA GLU A 4 20.09 7.14 19.88
C GLU A 4 21.46 6.78 19.29
N GLU A 5 21.86 5.52 19.41
CA GLU A 5 22.97 5.03 18.61
C GLU A 5 22.47 4.93 17.17
N VAL A 6 22.99 5.83 16.32
CA VAL A 6 22.76 5.81 14.89
C VAL A 6 23.24 4.46 14.35
N VAL A 7 22.33 3.69 13.74
CA VAL A 7 22.68 2.41 13.11
C VAL A 7 23.82 2.65 12.13
N PRO A 8 24.98 1.97 12.27
CA PRO A 8 26.10 2.13 11.35
C PRO A 8 25.66 1.87 9.91
N TYR A 9 26.24 2.61 8.95
CA TYR A 9 25.90 2.48 7.54
C TYR A 9 25.98 1.02 7.04
N SER A 10 26.98 0.26 7.49
CA SER A 10 27.17 -1.15 7.12
C SER A 10 26.06 -2.06 7.64
N GLU A 11 25.56 -1.83 8.86
CA GLU A 11 24.45 -2.61 9.43
C GLU A 11 23.13 -2.26 8.74
N LEU A 12 22.91 -0.98 8.47
CA LEU A 12 21.74 -0.53 7.73
C LEU A 12 21.75 -1.10 6.31
N GLN A 13 22.91 -1.08 5.63
CA GLN A 13 23.07 -1.69 4.32
C GLN A 13 22.78 -3.19 4.35
N ALA A 14 23.32 -3.91 5.35
CA ALA A 14 23.05 -5.34 5.52
C ALA A 14 21.56 -5.61 5.74
N LEU A 15 20.88 -4.82 6.57
CA LEU A 15 19.45 -4.93 6.83
C LEU A 15 18.61 -4.71 5.56
N VAL A 16 18.90 -3.62 4.85
CA VAL A 16 18.13 -3.19 3.67
C VAL A 16 18.36 -4.14 2.48
N SER A 17 19.54 -4.73 2.35
CA SER A 17 19.90 -5.66 1.28
C SER A 17 19.69 -7.15 1.63
N ALA A 18 19.22 -7.47 2.84
CA ALA A 18 19.03 -8.86 3.27
C ALA A 18 17.97 -9.64 2.48
N GLY A 19 17.08 -8.95 1.76
CA GLY A 19 16.04 -9.58 0.95
C GLY A 19 15.68 -8.78 -0.29
N HIS A 20 15.01 -9.44 -1.23
CA HIS A 20 14.60 -8.84 -2.50
C HIS A 20 13.57 -7.70 -2.35
N ILE A 21 12.76 -7.70 -1.29
CA ILE A 21 11.70 -6.72 -1.06
C ILE A 21 11.88 -6.12 0.34
N PHE A 22 12.01 -4.80 0.40
CA PHE A 22 12.05 -4.02 1.64
C PHE A 22 10.80 -3.14 1.72
N SER A 23 9.93 -3.37 2.72
CA SER A 23 8.61 -2.72 2.80
C SER A 23 8.37 -1.90 4.09
N PRO A 24 9.13 -0.83 4.32
CA PRO A 24 8.89 0.05 5.46
C PRO A 24 7.64 0.91 5.23
N ASN A 25 7.07 1.42 6.32
CA ASN A 25 6.23 2.61 6.26
C ASN A 25 7.09 3.90 6.25
N GLU A 26 6.50 5.07 6.02
CA GLU A 26 7.25 6.33 5.93
C GLU A 26 8.03 6.69 7.19
N ARG A 27 7.45 6.43 8.38
CA ARG A 27 8.12 6.72 9.66
C ARG A 27 9.30 5.78 9.87
N GLU A 28 9.12 4.49 9.59
CA GLU A 28 10.19 3.48 9.61
C GLU A 28 11.31 3.88 8.65
N ALA A 29 10.99 4.21 7.39
CA ALA A 29 11.97 4.63 6.41
C ALA A 29 12.72 5.90 6.82
N ALA A 30 12.02 6.93 7.28
CA ALA A 30 12.64 8.17 7.77
C ALA A 30 13.56 7.93 8.97
N SER A 31 13.21 6.98 9.85
CA SER A 31 14.06 6.61 11.00
C SER A 31 15.34 5.90 10.57
N LEU A 32 15.31 5.17 9.44
CA LEU A 32 16.45 4.42 8.91
C LEU A 32 17.39 5.28 8.05
N VAL A 33 16.84 6.08 7.13
CA VAL A 33 17.62 6.80 6.10
C VAL A 33 17.56 8.32 6.24
N GLY A 34 17.06 8.81 7.37
CA GLY A 34 16.82 10.23 7.65
C GLY A 34 15.54 10.76 6.98
N ALA A 35 15.03 11.88 7.49
CA ALA A 35 13.84 12.53 6.96
C ALA A 35 14.00 12.95 5.49
N GLY A 36 12.89 13.00 4.77
CA GLY A 36 12.83 13.39 3.36
C GLY A 36 11.45 13.12 2.77
N THR A 37 11.27 13.53 1.51
CA THR A 37 10.11 13.18 0.69
C THR A 37 10.07 11.67 0.39
N PRO A 38 8.91 11.11 0.04
CA PRO A 38 8.78 9.67 -0.24
C PRO A 38 9.79 9.14 -1.27
N LEU A 39 10.04 9.90 -2.33
CA LEU A 39 11.00 9.51 -3.37
C LEU A 39 12.45 9.59 -2.89
N GLU A 40 12.80 10.55 -2.03
CA GLU A 40 14.13 10.61 -1.41
C GLU A 40 14.37 9.42 -0.48
N LEU A 41 13.36 9.04 0.31
CA LEU A 41 13.43 7.86 1.19
C LEU A 41 13.66 6.58 0.37
N ILE A 42 12.86 6.37 -0.68
CA ILE A 42 13.01 5.26 -1.61
C ILE A 42 14.39 5.27 -2.27
N GLY A 43 14.87 6.44 -2.71
CA GLY A 43 16.15 6.58 -3.38
C GLY A 43 17.32 6.21 -2.46
N ARG A 44 17.27 6.59 -1.18
CA ARG A 44 18.29 6.20 -0.20
C ARG A 44 18.26 4.70 0.10
N LEU A 45 17.07 4.11 0.25
CA LEU A 45 16.92 2.65 0.45
C LEU A 45 17.40 1.85 -0.76
N SER A 46 17.09 2.30 -1.98
CA SER A 46 17.59 1.71 -3.22
C SER A 46 19.13 1.78 -3.32
N LYS A 47 19.72 2.93 -2.96
CA LYS A 47 21.19 3.10 -2.91
C LYS A 47 21.87 2.19 -1.87
N LEU A 48 21.18 1.86 -0.79
CA LEU A 48 21.63 0.89 0.22
C LEU A 48 21.50 -0.57 -0.25
N GLY A 49 20.92 -0.83 -1.43
CA GLY A 49 20.88 -2.16 -2.03
C GLY A 49 19.52 -2.85 -2.00
N ALA A 50 18.44 -2.18 -1.59
CA ALA A 50 17.10 -2.76 -1.76
C ALA A 50 16.77 -2.92 -3.26
N GLU A 51 16.45 -4.14 -3.68
CA GLU A 51 16.06 -4.42 -5.07
C GLU A 51 14.65 -3.92 -5.38
N ILE A 52 13.70 -4.17 -4.48
CA ILE A 52 12.35 -3.62 -4.51
C ILE A 52 12.10 -2.88 -3.19
N VAL A 53 11.73 -1.61 -3.29
CA VAL A 53 11.26 -0.83 -2.14
C VAL A 53 9.76 -0.66 -2.25
N VAL A 54 9.04 -0.96 -1.17
CA VAL A 54 7.59 -0.74 -1.06
C VAL A 54 7.30 0.17 0.12
N LEU A 55 7.24 1.47 -0.14
CA LEU A 55 6.99 2.48 0.88
C LEU A 55 5.49 2.59 1.18
N ARG A 56 5.08 2.08 2.33
CA ARG A 56 3.68 2.10 2.79
C ARG A 56 3.35 3.44 3.44
N ARG A 57 2.22 4.05 3.06
CA ARG A 57 1.83 5.41 3.46
C ARG A 57 0.40 5.49 4.01
N GLY A 58 -0.08 4.40 4.63
CA GLY A 58 -1.41 4.32 5.24
C GLY A 58 -2.53 4.80 4.28
N PRO A 59 -3.30 5.85 4.62
CA PRO A 59 -4.40 6.34 3.79
C PRO A 59 -3.93 6.94 2.45
N LEU A 60 -2.64 7.23 2.26
CA LEU A 60 -2.08 7.67 0.98
C LEU A 60 -1.68 6.50 0.06
N GLY A 61 -1.91 5.25 0.48
CA GLY A 61 -1.57 4.06 -0.28
C GLY A 61 -0.09 3.72 -0.18
N CYS A 62 0.57 3.47 -1.32
CA CYS A 62 1.99 3.12 -1.36
C CYS A 62 2.70 3.66 -2.60
N ILE A 63 4.02 3.79 -2.50
CA ILE A 63 4.90 3.91 -3.67
C ILE A 63 5.79 2.67 -3.72
N VAL A 64 5.87 2.05 -4.89
CA VAL A 64 6.73 0.89 -5.14
C VAL A 64 7.79 1.24 -6.18
N HIS A 65 9.01 0.78 -5.97
CA HIS A 65 10.16 1.04 -6.85
C HIS A 65 10.98 -0.22 -7.05
N ARG A 66 11.40 -0.47 -8.30
CA ARG A 66 12.34 -1.54 -8.65
C ARG A 66 13.66 -0.97 -9.14
N SER A 67 14.75 -1.32 -8.46
CA SER A 67 16.05 -0.65 -8.59
C SER A 67 16.76 -0.91 -9.93
N ASP A 68 16.56 -2.07 -10.55
CA ASP A 68 17.19 -2.48 -11.82
C ASP A 68 16.59 -1.74 -13.04
N THR A 69 15.27 -1.59 -13.09
CA THR A 69 14.55 -0.96 -14.21
C THR A 69 14.09 0.46 -13.94
N LYS A 70 14.23 0.91 -12.69
CA LYS A 70 13.67 2.18 -12.19
C LYS A 70 12.14 2.27 -12.31
N GLU A 71 11.47 1.14 -12.55
CA GLU A 71 10.01 1.10 -12.59
C GLU A 71 9.45 1.55 -11.24
N THR A 72 8.62 2.58 -11.27
CA THR A 72 8.05 3.20 -10.06
C THR A 72 6.56 3.47 -10.25
N TRP A 73 5.76 3.10 -9.26
CA TRP A 73 4.31 3.31 -9.25
C TRP A 73 3.84 3.93 -7.95
N ASP A 74 2.96 4.91 -8.07
CA ASP A 74 2.12 5.43 -6.99
C ASP A 74 0.76 4.72 -7.05
N VAL A 75 0.40 3.99 -6.01
CA VAL A 75 -0.89 3.30 -5.90
C VAL A 75 -1.63 3.88 -4.70
N PRO A 76 -2.75 4.59 -4.90
CA PRO A 76 -3.50 5.18 -3.79
C PRO A 76 -4.19 4.09 -2.95
N ALA A 77 -4.58 4.45 -1.73
CA ALA A 77 -5.39 3.56 -0.90
C ALA A 77 -6.82 3.48 -1.45
N PHE A 78 -7.38 2.27 -1.50
CA PHE A 78 -8.72 2.03 -2.04
C PHE A 78 -9.79 2.93 -1.40
N HIS A 79 -9.89 2.92 -0.06
CA HIS A 79 -10.93 3.69 0.63
C HIS A 79 -10.81 5.19 0.40
N THR A 80 -9.59 5.73 0.33
CA THR A 80 -9.37 7.16 0.06
C THR A 80 -10.01 7.55 -1.26
N VAL A 81 -9.68 6.83 -2.34
CA VAL A 81 -10.25 7.06 -3.67
C VAL A 81 -11.76 6.82 -3.68
N PHE A 82 -12.23 5.74 -3.05
CA PHE A 82 -13.64 5.37 -3.03
C PHE A 82 -14.51 6.40 -2.30
N TYR A 83 -14.05 6.94 -1.17
CA TYR A 83 -14.79 7.93 -0.40
C TYR A 83 -14.68 9.35 -1.00
N GLU A 84 -13.55 9.70 -1.62
CA GLU A 84 -13.40 10.98 -2.34
C GLU A 84 -14.34 11.05 -3.55
N GLY A 85 -14.37 9.99 -4.37
CA GLY A 85 -15.30 9.91 -5.51
C GLY A 85 -16.78 9.93 -5.11
N ARG A 86 -17.11 9.59 -3.85
CA ARG A 86 -18.48 9.76 -3.32
C ARG A 86 -18.81 11.21 -2.95
N LYS A 87 -17.83 11.99 -2.48
CA LYS A 87 -18.05 13.40 -2.12
C LYS A 87 -18.32 14.28 -3.35
N GLU A 88 -17.62 14.03 -4.45
CA GLU A 88 -17.81 14.78 -5.70
C GLU A 88 -19.19 14.54 -6.35
N ASN A 89 -19.81 13.39 -6.08
CA ASN A 89 -21.11 13.00 -6.62
C ASN A 89 -22.30 13.30 -5.67
N CYS A 90 -22.04 13.79 -4.46
CA CYS A 90 -23.08 14.06 -3.45
C CYS A 90 -23.54 15.52 -3.54
N ASP A 91 -24.52 15.80 -4.40
CA ASP A 91 -25.27 17.05 -4.33
C ASP A 91 -26.22 17.03 -3.11
N THR A 92 -26.37 18.18 -2.46
CA THR A 92 -26.57 18.40 -1.01
C THR A 92 -27.93 17.98 -0.41
N THR A 93 -28.63 17.02 -0.97
CA THR A 93 -29.96 16.63 -0.47
C THR A 93 -30.13 15.12 -0.50
N MET A 94 -29.71 14.34 0.50
CA MET A 94 -30.30 13.00 0.67
C MET A 94 -30.13 12.31 2.04
N THR A 95 -31.27 11.75 2.43
CA THR A 95 -31.61 10.81 3.49
C THR A 95 -30.82 9.49 3.45
N LYS A 96 -30.79 8.78 4.59
CA LYS A 96 -30.14 7.49 4.94
C LYS A 96 -30.24 6.29 3.95
N LEU A 97 -30.73 6.43 2.72
CA LEU A 97 -31.07 5.30 1.83
C LEU A 97 -30.20 5.09 0.58
N GLN A 98 -29.17 5.89 0.31
CA GLN A 98 -28.17 5.54 -0.72
C GLN A 98 -26.93 4.92 -0.09
N LYS A 99 -27.09 3.68 0.39
CA LYS A 99 -26.01 2.72 0.65
C LYS A 99 -25.44 2.09 -0.65
N THR A 100 -25.83 2.60 -1.82
CA THR A 100 -25.37 2.10 -3.13
C THR A 100 -24.32 3.07 -3.69
N GLY A 101 -23.11 3.02 -3.14
CA GLY A 101 -21.96 3.69 -3.73
C GLY A 101 -21.52 2.97 -5.00
N LEU A 102 -21.24 3.71 -6.07
CA LEU A 102 -20.49 3.32 -7.28
C LEU A 102 -20.66 1.83 -7.66
N GLU A 103 -21.76 1.51 -8.35
CA GLU A 103 -22.07 0.23 -9.01
C GLU A 103 -21.68 -1.06 -8.25
N GLY A 104 -22.52 -1.49 -7.30
CA GLY A 104 -22.56 -2.89 -6.85
C GLY A 104 -21.37 -3.39 -6.03
N MET A 105 -20.51 -2.50 -5.54
CA MET A 105 -19.46 -2.82 -4.57
C MET A 105 -19.93 -2.58 -3.14
N ASP A 106 -20.08 -3.67 -2.38
CA ASP A 106 -20.29 -3.61 -0.93
C ASP A 106 -18.95 -3.31 -0.23
N VAL A 107 -18.78 -2.05 0.15
CA VAL A 107 -17.60 -1.55 0.88
C VAL A 107 -18.06 -1.06 2.26
N GLU A 108 -17.52 -1.68 3.30
CA GLU A 108 -17.86 -1.31 4.68
C GLU A 108 -17.10 -0.06 5.16
N ALA A 109 -17.53 0.44 6.31
CA ALA A 109 -16.81 1.52 7.00
C ALA A 109 -15.43 1.04 7.44
N ILE A 110 -14.47 1.97 7.50
CA ILE A 110 -13.17 1.70 8.11
C ILE A 110 -13.38 1.45 9.61
N LEU A 111 -12.99 0.27 10.10
CA LEU A 111 -13.15 -0.13 11.50
C LEU A 111 -11.81 -0.15 12.24
N ASP A 112 -10.81 -0.87 11.74
CA ASP A 112 -9.53 -1.08 12.44
C ASP A 112 -8.35 -1.10 11.46
N PRO A 113 -7.36 -0.18 11.59
CA PRO A 113 -6.17 -0.19 10.76
C PRO A 113 -5.14 -1.27 11.17
N THR A 114 -5.34 -1.94 12.31
CA THR A 114 -4.41 -2.94 12.83
C THR A 114 -4.22 -4.09 11.85
N GLY A 115 -2.98 -4.53 11.65
CA GLY A 115 -2.65 -5.63 10.74
C GLY A 115 -2.73 -5.30 9.24
N CYS A 116 -3.30 -4.17 8.84
CA CYS A 116 -3.39 -3.77 7.42
C CYS A 116 -2.02 -3.71 6.72
N GLY A 117 -0.99 -3.27 7.44
CA GLY A 117 0.39 -3.27 6.95
C GLY A 117 0.95 -4.67 6.68
N ASN A 118 0.57 -5.68 7.49
CA ASN A 118 1.00 -7.06 7.31
C ASN A 118 0.20 -7.74 6.19
N THR A 119 -1.11 -7.48 6.15
CA THR A 119 -1.99 -7.96 5.08
C THR A 119 -1.59 -7.40 3.72
N PHE A 120 -1.17 -6.13 3.68
CA PHE A 120 -0.54 -5.52 2.50
C PHE A 120 0.68 -6.33 2.05
N CYS A 121 1.62 -6.61 2.96
CA CYS A 121 2.84 -7.35 2.62
C CYS A 121 2.53 -8.75 2.09
N GLY A 122 1.56 -9.45 2.67
CA GLY A 122 1.10 -10.75 2.20
C GLY A 122 0.52 -10.69 0.79
N GLY A 123 -0.37 -9.73 0.52
CA GLY A 123 -0.96 -9.50 -0.80
C GLY A 123 0.08 -9.12 -1.87
N PHE A 124 1.01 -8.24 -1.50
CA PHE A 124 2.12 -7.83 -2.37
C PHE A 124 3.00 -9.02 -2.75
N LEU A 125 3.45 -9.79 -1.75
CA LEU A 125 4.30 -10.95 -1.97
C LEU A 125 3.61 -12.00 -2.85
N ALA A 126 2.31 -12.26 -2.61
CA ALA A 126 1.53 -13.18 -3.42
C ALA A 126 1.43 -12.72 -4.89
N GLY A 127 1.16 -11.43 -5.12
CA GLY A 127 1.09 -10.85 -6.47
C GLY A 127 2.45 -10.88 -7.16
N TRP A 128 3.53 -10.52 -6.46
CA TRP A 128 4.88 -10.57 -6.98
C TRP A 128 5.29 -12.00 -7.34
N TYR A 129 5.06 -12.96 -6.45
CA TYR A 129 5.40 -14.37 -6.68
C TYR A 129 4.69 -14.94 -7.91
N LYS A 130 3.40 -14.62 -8.09
CA LYS A 130 2.59 -15.14 -9.20
C LYS A 130 2.88 -14.47 -10.54
N THR A 131 3.22 -13.19 -10.56
CA THR A 131 3.20 -12.39 -11.81
C THR A 131 4.51 -11.73 -12.17
N ARG A 132 5.40 -11.48 -11.20
CA ARG A 132 6.60 -10.65 -11.36
C ARG A 132 6.29 -9.24 -11.93
N ASN A 133 5.06 -8.79 -11.80
CA ASN A 133 4.61 -7.47 -12.21
C ASN A 133 4.50 -6.57 -10.97
N LEU A 134 5.25 -5.46 -10.98
CA LEU A 134 5.36 -4.58 -9.82
C LEU A 134 4.04 -3.88 -9.49
N LEU A 135 3.34 -3.37 -10.50
CA LEU A 135 2.03 -2.72 -10.33
C LEU A 135 0.99 -3.72 -9.82
N THR A 136 0.91 -4.91 -10.40
CA THR A 136 -0.04 -5.95 -9.96
C THR A 136 0.21 -6.32 -8.50
N ALA A 137 1.48 -6.49 -8.09
CA ALA A 137 1.82 -6.76 -6.70
C ALA A 137 1.37 -5.62 -5.76
N ALA A 138 1.63 -4.36 -6.13
CA ALA A 138 1.20 -3.20 -5.34
C ALA A 138 -0.32 -3.11 -5.19
N LEU A 139 -1.06 -3.34 -6.28
CA LEU A 139 -2.52 -3.37 -6.27
C LEU A 139 -3.04 -4.50 -5.36
N TRP A 140 -2.49 -5.71 -5.46
CA TRP A 140 -2.90 -6.83 -4.62
C TRP A 140 -2.65 -6.57 -3.13
N GLY A 141 -1.52 -5.95 -2.78
CA GLY A 141 -1.25 -5.49 -1.43
C GLY A 141 -2.29 -4.46 -0.95
N SER A 142 -2.58 -3.44 -1.76
CA SER A 142 -3.56 -2.40 -1.43
C SER A 142 -4.97 -2.97 -1.25
N ILE A 143 -5.41 -3.86 -2.14
CA ILE A 143 -6.71 -4.52 -2.05
C ILE A 143 -6.80 -5.41 -0.81
N SER A 144 -5.77 -6.19 -0.52
CA SER A 144 -5.76 -7.05 0.67
C SER A 144 -5.86 -6.23 1.95
N ALA A 145 -5.12 -5.11 2.05
CA ALA A 145 -5.22 -4.19 3.17
C ALA A 145 -6.61 -3.57 3.29
N SER A 146 -7.24 -3.20 2.17
CA SER A 146 -8.59 -2.63 2.19
C SER A 146 -9.63 -3.58 2.80
N ILE A 147 -9.53 -4.89 2.56
CA ILE A 147 -10.46 -5.85 3.17
C ILE A 147 -10.18 -5.92 4.68
N MET A 148 -8.91 -5.96 5.09
CA MET A 148 -8.53 -5.96 6.51
C MET A 148 -9.06 -4.73 7.26
N LEU A 149 -9.01 -3.55 6.65
CA LEU A 149 -9.44 -2.27 7.26
C LEU A 149 -10.90 -2.27 7.75
N GLU A 150 -11.73 -3.15 7.20
CA GLU A 150 -13.18 -3.20 7.44
C GLU A 150 -13.59 -4.15 8.58
N TYR A 151 -12.62 -4.76 9.28
CA TYR A 151 -12.87 -5.72 10.36
C TYR A 151 -12.01 -5.39 11.57
N GLU A 152 -12.57 -5.55 12.77
CA GLU A 152 -11.77 -5.60 13.99
C GLU A 152 -11.02 -6.94 14.03
N GLY A 153 -9.68 -6.88 14.05
CA GLY A 153 -8.85 -8.08 13.94
C GLY A 153 -8.95 -8.80 12.59
N ILE A 154 -8.77 -10.12 12.58
CA ILE A 154 -8.68 -10.91 11.32
C ILE A 154 -10.10 -11.15 10.77
N PRO A 155 -10.37 -10.85 9.49
CA PRO A 155 -11.68 -11.11 8.88
C PRO A 155 -12.02 -12.61 8.88
N PRO A 156 -13.31 -12.98 8.94
CA PRO A 156 -13.72 -14.37 8.92
C PRO A 156 -13.26 -15.05 7.61
N PRO A 157 -13.01 -16.38 7.60
CA PRO A 157 -12.42 -17.10 6.47
C PRO A 157 -13.41 -17.34 5.31
N MET A 158 -13.96 -16.26 4.74
CA MET A 158 -14.97 -16.27 3.68
C MET A 158 -14.32 -16.12 2.30
N VAL A 159 -13.47 -17.09 1.93
CA VAL A 159 -12.57 -17.02 0.77
C VAL A 159 -13.27 -16.64 -0.55
N SER A 160 -14.44 -17.21 -0.83
CA SER A 160 -15.18 -16.93 -2.07
C SER A 160 -15.65 -15.47 -2.15
N GLN A 161 -16.15 -14.93 -1.03
CA GLN A 161 -16.59 -13.54 -0.93
C GLN A 161 -15.40 -12.59 -1.05
N TRP A 162 -14.29 -12.88 -0.37
CA TRP A 162 -13.08 -12.07 -0.47
C TRP A 162 -12.47 -12.09 -1.87
N THR A 163 -12.57 -13.19 -2.60
CA THR A 163 -12.10 -13.25 -3.98
C THR A 163 -12.92 -12.34 -4.89
N ALA A 164 -14.25 -12.37 -4.77
CA ALA A 164 -15.14 -11.50 -5.55
C ALA A 164 -14.93 -10.02 -5.20
N ALA A 165 -14.91 -9.67 -3.92
CA ALA A 165 -14.64 -8.32 -3.45
C ALA A 165 -13.27 -7.82 -3.90
N ALA A 166 -12.22 -8.65 -3.78
CA ALA A 166 -10.88 -8.27 -4.21
C ALA A 166 -10.82 -7.97 -5.72
N GLN A 167 -11.51 -8.75 -6.55
CA GLN A 167 -11.56 -8.52 -7.99
C GLN A 167 -12.27 -7.21 -8.33
N GLN A 168 -13.39 -6.91 -7.67
CA GLN A 168 -14.11 -5.65 -7.87
C GLN A 168 -13.23 -4.45 -7.48
N ARG A 169 -12.60 -4.50 -6.30
CA ARG A 169 -11.71 -3.42 -5.84
C ARG A 169 -10.48 -3.25 -6.72
N LEU A 170 -9.93 -4.35 -7.24
CA LEU A 170 -8.81 -4.30 -8.19
C LEU A 170 -9.20 -3.57 -9.47
N ASN A 171 -10.34 -3.93 -10.07
CA ASN A 171 -10.86 -3.29 -11.28
C ASN A 171 -11.10 -1.80 -11.06
N PHE A 172 -11.60 -1.43 -9.88
CA PHE A 172 -11.83 -0.03 -9.51
C PHE A 172 -10.52 0.73 -9.29
N LEU A 173 -9.55 0.17 -8.56
CA LEU A 173 -8.36 0.91 -8.13
C LEU A 173 -7.29 1.02 -9.23
N GLN A 174 -7.18 0.02 -10.10
CA GLN A 174 -6.13 -0.06 -11.12
C GLN A 174 -6.01 1.21 -11.99
N PRO A 175 -7.09 1.83 -12.50
CA PRO A 175 -7.02 3.07 -13.28
C PRO A 175 -6.46 4.28 -12.52
N HIS A 176 -6.47 4.25 -11.19
CA HIS A 176 -5.96 5.33 -10.34
C HIS A 176 -4.47 5.19 -10.01
N ALA A 177 -3.83 4.07 -10.37
CA ALA A 177 -2.40 3.90 -10.22
C ALA A 177 -1.64 4.75 -11.26
N ARG A 178 -0.59 5.44 -10.81
CA ARG A 178 0.19 6.35 -11.65
C ARG A 178 1.64 5.90 -11.73
N LYS A 179 2.16 5.82 -12.95
CA LYS A 179 3.59 5.59 -13.16
C LYS A 179 4.35 6.87 -12.81
N ILE A 180 5.38 6.77 -11.97
CA ILE A 180 6.23 7.91 -11.61
C ILE A 180 7.53 7.80 -12.41
N VAL A 181 8.01 8.93 -12.91
CA VAL A 181 9.37 9.05 -13.44
C VAL A 181 10.30 9.33 -12.27
N PHE A 182 11.15 8.35 -11.94
CA PHE A 182 12.14 8.46 -10.88
C PHE A 182 13.42 9.08 -11.46
N THR A 183 13.60 10.39 -11.27
CA THR A 183 14.81 11.14 -11.68
C THR A 183 15.88 11.09 -10.61
#